data_AF-A0A2S2Q841-F1
#
_entry.id   AF-A0A2S2Q841-F1
#
_cell.length_a   1.000
_cell.length_b   1.000
_cell.length_c   1.000
_cell.angle_alpha   90.00
_cell.angle_beta   90.00
_cell.angle_gamma   90.00
#
_symmetry.space_group_name_H-M   'P 1'
#
loop_
_entity.id
_entity.type
_entity.pdbx_description
1 polymer ?
#
loop_
_entity_poly.entity_id
_entity_poly.type
_entity_poly.pdbx_seq_one_letter_code
_entity_poly.pdbx_strand_id
1 'polypeptide(L)'
;MSMVEALEWMNSMKCLRQICKDDEKFMNTDRNLNLDSNSERVRDNVAKLYVRYMVTSNQLNECYKYIIQPQIRILIKKTVMCMYGRIFELKQILVNEDSSIYTPIITELVFMKILYEKFELKIPEYFREERQLFLNDMDSEIDNIKILYSVKNNNDLNQLQEEISITEEQSVFDSQFISQEVTESNSVNVNEGDIMTYKIPDFNMTELLDEIQEKQNKADMMLRTALNNYEERFNQIYKFIIMDKIQDLLQAYIWIYYKKTKNLPSWPEDPTPMFTNNDTSTLSKDHVLNTIIPSAKI
;
A
#
# COMPACT_ATOMS: atom_id res chain seq x y z
N MET A 1 -20.50 -23.89 1.37
CA MET A 1 -21.38 -22.93 0.70
C MET A 1 -22.70 -23.63 0.46
N SER A 2 -23.71 -23.32 1.29
CA SER A 2 -25.06 -23.81 1.03
C SER A 2 -25.57 -23.18 -0.28
N MET A 3 -26.47 -23.85 -0.99
CA MET A 3 -27.06 -23.33 -2.24
C MET A 3 -27.76 -21.96 -2.01
N VAL A 4 -28.20 -21.70 -0.78
CA VAL A 4 -28.86 -20.46 -0.35
C VAL A 4 -27.88 -19.29 -0.32
N GLU A 5 -26.68 -19.47 0.25
CA GLU A 5 -25.66 -18.42 0.34
C GLU A 5 -25.14 -17.98 -1.03
N ALA A 6 -24.96 -18.95 -1.95
CA ALA A 6 -24.55 -18.66 -3.32
C ALA A 6 -25.59 -17.82 -4.07
N LEU A 7 -26.88 -18.11 -3.82
CA LEU A 7 -28.00 -17.38 -4.40
C LEU A 7 -28.09 -15.94 -3.85
N GLU A 8 -27.84 -15.75 -2.55
CA GLU A 8 -27.84 -14.43 -1.90
C GLU A 8 -26.75 -13.50 -2.47
N TRP A 9 -25.54 -14.02 -2.66
CA TRP A 9 -24.46 -13.28 -3.33
C TRP A 9 -24.84 -12.89 -4.76
N MET A 10 -25.35 -13.83 -5.55
CA MET A 10 -25.75 -13.57 -6.94
C MET A 10 -26.86 -12.51 -7.01
N ASN A 11 -27.82 -12.56 -6.11
CA ASN A 11 -28.90 -11.58 -6.00
C ASN A 11 -28.35 -10.20 -5.64
N SER A 12 -27.46 -10.11 -4.66
CA SER A 12 -26.81 -8.86 -4.26
C SER A 12 -26.00 -8.25 -5.40
N MET A 13 -25.28 -9.07 -6.15
CA MET A 13 -24.51 -8.62 -7.32
C MET A 13 -25.42 -8.18 -8.48
N LYS A 14 -26.57 -8.84 -8.67
CA LYS A 14 -27.59 -8.44 -9.65
C LYS A 14 -28.20 -7.08 -9.27
N CYS A 15 -28.52 -6.89 -7.98
CA CYS A 15 -28.97 -5.61 -7.45
C CYS A 15 -27.93 -4.52 -7.71
N LEU A 16 -26.66 -4.77 -7.39
CA LEU A 16 -25.57 -3.83 -7.65
C LEU A 16 -25.47 -3.45 -9.13
N ARG A 17 -25.51 -4.41 -10.04
CA ARG A 17 -25.49 -4.14 -11.49
C ARG A 17 -26.64 -3.24 -11.91
N GLN A 18 -27.82 -3.42 -11.34
CA GLN A 18 -28.96 -2.56 -11.63
C GLN A 18 -28.74 -1.16 -11.07
N ILE A 19 -28.21 -1.04 -9.85
CA ILE A 19 -27.88 0.26 -9.26
C ILE A 19 -26.87 1.00 -10.12
N CYS A 20 -25.79 0.34 -10.56
CA CYS A 20 -24.78 0.96 -11.43
C CYS A 20 -25.38 1.49 -12.75
N LYS A 21 -26.33 0.75 -13.36
CA LYS A 21 -27.01 1.23 -14.57
C LYS A 21 -27.88 2.46 -14.30
N ASP A 22 -28.54 2.50 -13.15
CA ASP A 22 -29.39 3.63 -12.77
C ASP A 22 -28.53 4.85 -12.41
N ASP A 23 -27.38 4.63 -11.76
CA ASP A 23 -26.38 5.64 -11.40
C ASP A 23 -25.69 6.24 -12.64
N GLU A 24 -25.36 5.41 -13.63
CA GLU A 24 -24.82 5.87 -14.92
C GLU A 24 -25.82 6.75 -15.66
N LYS A 25 -27.11 6.36 -15.67
CA LYS A 25 -28.18 7.19 -16.24
C LYS A 25 -28.32 8.52 -15.50
N PHE A 26 -28.25 8.49 -14.17
CA PHE A 26 -28.28 9.69 -13.35
C PHE A 26 -27.12 10.63 -13.70
N MET A 27 -25.89 10.12 -13.73
CA MET A 27 -24.68 10.88 -14.09
C MET A 27 -24.70 11.47 -15.51
N ASN A 28 -25.32 10.75 -16.46
CA ASN A 28 -25.48 11.26 -17.82
C ASN A 28 -26.59 12.30 -17.94
N THR A 29 -27.58 12.26 -17.04
CA THR A 29 -28.68 13.25 -17.01
C THR A 29 -28.22 14.56 -16.37
N ASP A 30 -27.46 14.49 -15.28
CA ASP A 30 -26.93 15.66 -14.58
C ASP A 30 -25.91 16.45 -15.39
N ARG A 31 -25.06 15.77 -16.19
CA ARG A 31 -24.12 16.46 -17.11
C ARG A 31 -24.82 17.37 -18.14
N ASN A 32 -26.11 17.15 -18.40
CA ASN A 32 -26.85 17.84 -19.45
C ASN A 32 -27.87 18.88 -18.93
N LEU A 33 -28.06 19.03 -17.61
CA LEU A 33 -29.09 19.91 -17.03
C LEU A 33 -28.48 20.97 -16.10
N ASN A 34 -28.62 22.24 -16.50
CA ASN A 34 -28.36 23.39 -15.63
C ASN A 34 -29.35 23.39 -14.44
N LEU A 35 -28.81 23.67 -13.25
CA LEU A 35 -29.21 23.12 -11.94
C LEU A 35 -30.47 23.72 -11.28
N ASP A 36 -31.19 24.64 -11.93
CA ASP A 36 -32.00 25.61 -11.16
C ASP A 36 -33.50 25.27 -11.00
N SER A 37 -34.01 24.20 -11.62
CA SER A 37 -35.45 23.82 -11.49
C SER A 37 -35.71 22.35 -11.15
N ASN A 38 -34.66 21.51 -11.12
CA ASN A 38 -34.76 20.07 -10.89
C ASN A 38 -34.15 19.60 -9.56
N SER A 39 -33.66 20.49 -8.69
CA SER A 39 -32.96 20.13 -7.44
C SER A 39 -33.74 19.12 -6.59
N GLU A 40 -35.06 19.26 -6.45
CA GLU A 40 -35.86 18.32 -5.65
C GLU A 40 -35.90 16.91 -6.24
N ARG A 41 -36.03 16.77 -7.57
CA ARG A 41 -36.00 15.45 -8.23
C ARG A 41 -34.61 14.83 -8.25
N VAL A 42 -33.58 15.67 -8.35
CA VAL A 42 -32.18 15.23 -8.24
C VAL A 42 -31.95 14.65 -6.84
N ARG A 43 -32.43 15.33 -5.78
CA ARG A 43 -32.37 14.83 -4.40
C ARG A 43 -33.02 13.48 -4.21
N ASP A 44 -34.25 13.32 -4.70
CA ASP A 44 -34.98 12.06 -4.57
C ASP A 44 -34.20 10.92 -5.25
N ASN A 45 -33.64 11.18 -6.43
CA ASN A 45 -32.81 10.22 -7.14
C ASN A 45 -31.50 9.90 -6.40
N VAL A 46 -30.82 10.90 -5.83
CA VAL A 46 -29.60 10.71 -5.05
C VAL A 46 -29.89 9.92 -3.78
N ALA A 47 -30.96 10.25 -3.05
CA ALA A 47 -31.38 9.51 -1.86
C ALA A 47 -31.74 8.06 -2.18
N LYS A 48 -32.43 7.84 -3.31
CA LYS A 48 -32.71 6.50 -3.85
C LYS A 48 -31.46 5.69 -4.14
N LEU A 49 -30.47 6.28 -4.80
CA LEU A 49 -29.20 5.61 -5.07
C LEU A 49 -28.45 5.34 -3.77
N TYR A 50 -28.39 6.33 -2.86
CA TYR A 50 -27.71 6.23 -1.57
C TYR A 50 -28.25 5.09 -0.72
N VAL A 51 -29.57 5.00 -0.53
CA VAL A 51 -30.21 3.93 0.25
C VAL A 51 -29.93 2.55 -0.37
N ARG A 52 -30.03 2.43 -1.70
CA ARG A 52 -29.79 1.16 -2.40
C ARG A 52 -28.34 0.70 -2.29
N TYR A 53 -27.39 1.63 -2.42
CA TYR A 53 -25.97 1.32 -2.24
C TYR A 53 -25.66 0.89 -0.80
N MET A 54 -26.17 1.61 0.20
CA MET A 54 -26.01 1.25 1.62
C MET A 54 -26.48 -0.18 1.90
N VAL A 55 -27.73 -0.49 1.54
CA VAL A 55 -28.33 -1.80 1.79
C VAL A 55 -27.60 -2.91 1.05
N THR A 56 -27.25 -2.70 -0.23
CA THR A 56 -26.51 -3.69 -1.02
C THR A 56 -25.10 -3.91 -0.48
N SER A 57 -24.44 -2.86 0.00
CA SER A 57 -23.10 -2.98 0.61
C SER A 57 -23.14 -3.83 1.88
N ASN A 58 -24.17 -3.66 2.72
CA ASN A 58 -24.38 -4.48 3.91
C ASN A 58 -24.65 -5.94 3.56
N GLN A 59 -25.49 -6.20 2.55
CA GLN A 59 -25.75 -7.57 2.07
C GLN A 59 -24.47 -8.26 1.58
N LEU A 60 -23.63 -7.53 0.86
CA LEU A 60 -22.35 -8.04 0.36
C LEU A 60 -21.34 -8.30 1.47
N ASN A 61 -21.36 -7.47 2.51
CA ASN A 61 -20.58 -7.69 3.73
C ASN A 61 -21.01 -8.98 4.46
N GLU A 62 -22.31 -9.25 4.58
CA GLU A 62 -22.78 -10.52 5.15
C GLU A 62 -22.40 -11.71 4.25
N CYS A 63 -22.52 -11.58 2.92
CA CYS A 63 -22.11 -12.63 1.97
C CYS A 63 -20.63 -12.99 2.13
N TYR A 64 -19.76 -12.03 2.45
CA TYR A 64 -18.32 -12.26 2.65
C TYR A 64 -18.03 -13.32 3.72
N LYS A 65 -18.86 -13.39 4.77
CA LYS A 65 -18.69 -14.34 5.89
C LYS A 65 -18.83 -15.79 5.43
N TYR A 66 -19.79 -16.06 4.55
CA TYR A 66 -20.14 -17.40 4.11
C TYR A 66 -19.33 -17.89 2.90
N ILE A 67 -18.73 -16.98 2.15
CA ILE A 67 -17.99 -17.32 0.93
C ILE A 67 -16.61 -17.87 1.29
N ILE A 68 -16.39 -19.14 1.00
CA ILE A 68 -15.11 -19.81 1.29
C ILE A 68 -14.03 -19.43 0.27
N GLN A 69 -14.43 -19.24 -0.99
CA GLN A 69 -13.55 -19.11 -2.15
C GLN A 69 -12.77 -17.78 -2.13
N PRO A 70 -11.42 -17.80 -2.16
CA PRO A 70 -10.59 -16.61 -1.97
C PRO A 70 -10.75 -15.59 -3.10
N GLN A 71 -10.92 -16.06 -4.35
CA GLN A 71 -11.10 -15.15 -5.50
C GLN A 71 -12.36 -14.29 -5.36
N ILE A 72 -13.48 -14.89 -4.94
CA ILE A 72 -14.73 -14.17 -4.74
C ILE A 72 -14.64 -13.25 -3.51
N ARG A 73 -13.96 -13.69 -2.44
CA ARG A 73 -13.69 -12.82 -1.27
C ARG A 73 -12.94 -11.54 -1.66
N ILE A 74 -11.88 -11.66 -2.46
CA ILE A 74 -11.10 -10.49 -2.94
C ILE A 74 -11.97 -9.59 -3.81
N LEU A 75 -12.78 -10.16 -4.69
CA LEU A 75 -13.71 -9.40 -5.52
C LEU A 75 -14.70 -8.60 -4.66
N ILE A 76 -15.33 -9.24 -3.68
CA ILE A 76 -16.28 -8.58 -2.76
C ILE A 76 -15.62 -7.43 -2.04
N LYS A 77 -14.43 -7.64 -1.45
CA LYS A 77 -13.69 -6.57 -0.77
C LYS A 77 -13.51 -5.36 -1.67
N LYS A 78 -12.97 -5.58 -2.88
CA LYS A 78 -12.74 -4.50 -3.86
C LYS A 78 -14.04 -3.80 -4.25
N THR A 79 -15.09 -4.56 -4.54
CA THR A 79 -16.40 -4.01 -4.90
C THR A 79 -16.99 -3.18 -3.77
N VAL A 80 -16.93 -3.66 -2.52
CA VAL A 80 -17.37 -2.93 -1.32
C VAL A 80 -16.58 -1.64 -1.13
N MET A 81 -15.25 -1.63 -1.32
CA MET A 81 -14.47 -0.39 -1.27
C MET A 81 -14.94 0.64 -2.30
N CYS A 82 -15.14 0.21 -3.55
CA CYS A 82 -15.63 1.10 -4.59
C CYS A 82 -17.03 1.64 -4.28
N MET A 83 -17.92 0.80 -3.73
CA MET A 83 -19.25 1.24 -3.29
C MET A 83 -19.16 2.27 -2.16
N TYR A 84 -18.25 2.12 -1.19
CA TYR A 84 -18.07 3.12 -0.13
C TYR A 84 -17.62 4.47 -0.66
N GLY A 85 -16.70 4.50 -1.63
CA GLY A 85 -16.34 5.74 -2.32
C GLY A 85 -17.56 6.42 -2.92
N ARG A 86 -18.36 5.66 -3.69
CA ARG A 86 -19.59 6.18 -4.31
C ARG A 86 -20.65 6.62 -3.30
N ILE A 87 -20.81 5.89 -2.20
CA ILE A 87 -21.73 6.24 -1.09
C ILE A 87 -21.33 7.58 -0.46
N PHE A 88 -20.03 7.83 -0.27
CA PHE A 88 -19.55 9.09 0.29
C PHE A 88 -19.77 10.26 -0.68
N GLU A 89 -19.57 10.05 -1.97
CA GLU A 89 -19.90 11.05 -3.00
C GLU A 89 -21.39 11.40 -2.99
N LEU A 90 -22.27 10.40 -3.00
CA LEU A 90 -23.73 10.60 -2.94
C LEU A 90 -24.15 11.31 -1.65
N LYS A 91 -23.53 10.95 -0.51
CA LYS A 91 -23.75 11.65 0.76
C LYS A 91 -23.33 13.11 0.67
N GLN A 92 -22.17 13.40 0.08
CA GLN A 92 -21.68 14.76 -0.08
C GLN A 92 -22.64 15.60 -0.94
N ILE A 93 -23.18 15.03 -2.01
CA ILE A 93 -24.20 15.69 -2.83
C ILE A 93 -25.43 16.07 -1.99
N LEU A 94 -25.93 15.15 -1.15
CA LEU A 94 -27.07 15.43 -0.24
C LEU A 94 -26.75 16.46 0.86
N VAL A 95 -25.49 16.51 1.31
CA VAL A 95 -25.05 17.43 2.39
C VAL A 95 -24.87 18.85 1.88
N ASN A 96 -24.43 19.02 0.63
CA ASN A 96 -24.10 20.32 0.06
C ASN A 96 -25.34 21.20 -0.24
N GLU A 97 -26.54 20.68 -0.05
CA GLU A 97 -27.78 21.43 -0.21
C GLU A 97 -28.30 21.96 1.13
N ASP A 98 -28.96 23.13 1.13
CA ASP A 98 -29.43 23.83 2.34
C ASP A 98 -30.58 23.13 3.10
N SER A 99 -30.94 21.91 2.70
CA SER A 99 -32.04 21.12 3.28
C SER A 99 -31.55 19.98 4.18
N SER A 100 -32.42 19.50 5.09
CA SER A 100 -32.10 18.33 5.90
C SER A 100 -31.85 17.08 5.05
N ILE A 101 -30.66 16.51 5.18
CA ILE A 101 -30.21 15.25 4.53
C ILE A 101 -31.17 14.09 4.84
N TYR A 102 -31.80 14.09 6.01
CA TYR A 102 -32.61 12.98 6.49
C TYR A 102 -33.98 12.91 5.82
N THR A 103 -34.55 14.03 5.38
CA THR A 103 -35.90 14.07 4.79
C THR A 103 -36.05 13.20 3.55
N PRO A 104 -35.19 13.33 2.51
CA PRO A 104 -35.30 12.48 1.32
C PRO A 104 -34.92 11.02 1.62
N ILE A 105 -33.97 10.78 2.55
CA ILE A 105 -33.59 9.42 2.96
C ILE A 105 -34.75 8.70 3.65
N ILE A 106 -35.41 9.34 4.61
CA ILE A 106 -36.55 8.76 5.35
C ILE A 106 -37.70 8.47 4.39
N THR A 107 -38.01 9.41 3.49
CA THR A 107 -39.04 9.23 2.46
C THR A 107 -38.75 7.99 1.62
N GLU A 108 -37.51 7.81 1.19
CA GLU A 108 -37.12 6.66 0.37
C GLU A 108 -37.12 5.34 1.17
N LEU A 109 -36.68 5.36 2.44
CA LEU A 109 -36.74 4.18 3.31
C LEU A 109 -38.18 3.68 3.50
N VAL A 110 -39.14 4.61 3.67
CA VAL A 110 -40.57 4.30 3.74
C VAL A 110 -41.07 3.77 2.40
N PHE A 111 -40.69 4.41 1.28
CA PHE A 111 -41.08 3.98 -0.06
C PHE A 111 -40.62 2.54 -0.37
N MET A 112 -39.36 2.22 -0.05
CA MET A 112 -38.78 0.89 -0.28
C MET A 112 -39.15 -0.15 0.79
N LYS A 113 -39.84 0.26 1.87
CA LYS A 113 -40.17 -0.59 3.03
C LYS A 113 -38.94 -1.24 3.66
N ILE A 114 -37.86 -0.47 3.79
CA ILE A 114 -36.59 -0.93 4.36
C ILE A 114 -36.52 -0.50 5.83
N LEU A 115 -36.18 -1.46 6.70
CA LEU A 115 -35.93 -1.19 8.11
C LEU A 115 -34.60 -0.45 8.28
N TYR A 116 -34.54 0.48 9.23
CA TYR A 116 -33.32 1.26 9.52
C TYR A 116 -32.10 0.38 9.79
N GLU A 117 -32.26 -0.74 10.50
CA GLU A 117 -31.19 -1.70 10.79
C GLU A 117 -30.51 -2.29 9.55
N LYS A 118 -31.25 -2.40 8.43
CA LYS A 118 -30.69 -2.91 7.17
C LYS A 118 -29.98 -1.81 6.38
N PHE A 119 -30.36 -0.56 6.62
CA PHE A 119 -29.79 0.61 5.98
C PHE A 119 -28.53 1.11 6.69
N GLU A 120 -28.46 1.00 8.02
CA GLU A 120 -27.31 1.43 8.81
C GLU A 120 -26.02 0.77 8.30
N LEU A 121 -25.02 1.59 7.97
CA LEU A 121 -23.78 1.13 7.37
C LEU A 121 -23.00 0.26 8.35
N LYS A 122 -22.83 -1.02 8.02
CA LYS A 122 -22.04 -1.96 8.81
C LYS A 122 -20.60 -1.96 8.33
N ILE A 123 -19.66 -1.69 9.24
CA ILE A 123 -18.23 -1.81 8.98
C ILE A 123 -17.89 -3.30 8.77
N PRO A 124 -17.23 -3.68 7.66
CA PRO A 124 -16.87 -5.07 7.43
C PRO A 124 -15.87 -5.62 8.45
N GLU A 125 -16.17 -6.79 8.99
CA GLU A 125 -15.37 -7.42 10.05
C GLU A 125 -13.94 -7.74 9.57
N TYR A 126 -13.79 -8.07 8.28
CA TYR A 126 -12.49 -8.37 7.70
C TYR A 126 -11.48 -7.21 7.78
N PHE A 127 -11.93 -5.95 7.88
CA PHE A 127 -11.01 -4.83 8.11
C PHE A 127 -10.34 -4.93 9.49
N ARG A 128 -11.12 -5.34 10.49
CA ARG A 128 -10.62 -5.50 11.85
C ARG A 128 -9.69 -6.70 11.92
N GLU A 129 -10.07 -7.80 11.27
CA GLU A 129 -9.25 -9.02 11.19
C GLU A 129 -7.91 -8.76 10.51
N GLU A 130 -7.92 -8.13 9.33
CA GLU A 130 -6.70 -7.78 8.60
C GLU A 130 -5.81 -6.83 9.39
N ARG A 131 -6.40 -5.84 10.05
CA ARG A 131 -5.65 -4.92 10.90
C ARG A 131 -5.05 -5.64 12.10
N GLN A 132 -5.77 -6.59 12.71
CA GLN A 132 -5.25 -7.38 13.82
C GLN A 132 -4.09 -8.27 13.37
N LEU A 133 -4.22 -8.93 12.22
CA LEU A 133 -3.15 -9.74 11.64
C LEU A 133 -1.90 -8.90 11.40
N PHE A 134 -2.06 -7.73 10.78
CA PHE A 134 -0.96 -6.80 10.56
C PHE A 134 -0.28 -6.37 11.87
N LEU A 135 -1.06 -6.05 12.91
CA LEU A 135 -0.49 -5.67 14.21
C LEU A 135 0.26 -6.83 14.88
N ASN A 136 -0.28 -8.05 14.81
CA ASN A 136 0.38 -9.24 15.36
C ASN A 136 1.70 -9.52 14.63
N ASP A 137 1.74 -9.35 13.31
CA ASP A 137 2.97 -9.50 12.52
C ASP A 137 4.01 -8.45 12.93
N MET A 138 3.58 -7.20 13.15
CA MET A 138 4.47 -6.14 13.67
C MET A 138 4.99 -6.45 15.07
N ASP A 139 4.12 -6.93 15.97
CA ASP A 139 4.51 -7.27 17.34
C ASP A 139 5.52 -8.43 17.34
N SER A 140 5.32 -9.44 16.49
CA SER A 140 6.29 -10.53 16.30
C SER A 140 7.64 -10.02 15.80
N GLU A 141 7.65 -9.07 14.88
CA GLU A 141 8.89 -8.50 14.36
C GLU A 141 9.61 -7.66 15.42
N ILE A 142 8.86 -6.90 16.22
CA ILE A 142 9.39 -6.17 17.37
C ILE A 142 10.02 -7.13 18.38
N ASP A 143 9.38 -8.26 18.66
CA ASP A 143 9.91 -9.26 19.58
C ASP A 143 11.16 -9.96 19.02
N ASN A 144 11.20 -10.25 17.72
CA ASN A 144 12.42 -10.74 17.05
C ASN A 144 13.58 -9.74 17.21
N ILE A 145 13.31 -8.45 17.00
CA ILE A 145 14.29 -7.39 17.17
C ILE A 145 14.78 -7.34 18.63
N LYS A 146 13.88 -7.39 19.61
CA LYS A 146 14.26 -7.41 21.04
C LYS A 146 15.16 -8.60 21.36
N ILE A 147 14.84 -9.80 20.84
CA ILE A 147 15.67 -11.00 21.01
C ILE A 147 17.06 -10.76 20.42
N LEU A 148 17.16 -10.26 19.19
CA LEU A 148 18.44 -9.94 18.55
C LEU A 148 19.26 -8.92 19.35
N TYR A 149 18.64 -7.85 19.85
CA TYR A 149 19.32 -6.86 20.71
C TYR A 149 19.80 -7.49 22.03
N SER A 150 19.01 -8.37 22.65
CA SER A 150 19.42 -9.06 23.89
C SER A 150 20.59 -10.02 23.67
N VAL A 151 20.60 -10.75 22.54
CA VAL A 151 21.69 -11.66 22.16
C VAL A 151 22.97 -10.88 21.85
N LYS A 152 22.85 -9.75 21.13
CA LYS A 152 24.00 -8.88 20.84
C LYS A 152 24.65 -8.36 22.13
N ASN A 153 23.87 -7.83 23.06
CA ASN A 153 24.39 -7.35 24.34
C ASN A 153 25.07 -8.47 25.16
N ASN A 154 24.53 -9.70 25.13
CA ASN A 154 25.14 -10.84 25.83
C ASN A 154 26.44 -11.30 25.15
N ASN A 155 26.50 -11.27 23.81
CA ASN A 155 27.72 -11.60 23.07
C ASN A 155 28.83 -10.56 23.31
N ASP A 156 28.47 -9.27 23.37
CA ASP A 156 29.40 -8.19 23.70
C ASP A 156 29.94 -8.35 25.15
N LEU A 157 29.12 -8.86 26.09
CA LEU A 157 29.56 -9.19 27.46
C LEU A 157 30.48 -10.43 27.52
N ASN A 158 30.16 -11.46 26.73
CA ASN A 158 30.95 -12.69 26.67
C ASN A 158 32.33 -12.45 26.03
N GLN A 159 32.40 -11.61 24.99
CA GLN A 159 33.68 -11.22 24.37
C GLN A 159 34.60 -10.48 25.35
N LEU A 160 34.04 -9.59 26.18
CA LEU A 160 34.81 -8.90 27.23
C LEU A 160 35.30 -9.87 28.33
N GLN A 161 34.53 -10.91 28.66
CA GLN A 161 34.97 -11.93 29.63
C GLN A 161 36.04 -12.88 29.07
N GLU A 162 36.00 -13.23 27.78
CA GLU A 162 37.06 -14.00 27.11
C GLU A 162 38.37 -13.20 27.04
N GLU A 163 38.33 -11.90 26.73
CA GLU A 163 39.53 -11.04 26.72
C GLU A 163 40.17 -10.90 28.11
N ILE A 164 39.37 -10.83 29.17
CA ILE A 164 39.87 -10.80 30.56
C ILE A 164 40.55 -12.14 30.92
N SER A 165 39.99 -13.27 30.48
CA SER A 165 40.54 -14.60 30.76
C SER A 165 41.87 -14.86 30.05
N ILE A 166 42.05 -14.35 28.83
CA ILE A 166 43.32 -14.46 28.07
C ILE A 166 44.43 -13.61 28.71
N THR A 167 44.08 -12.48 29.33
CA THR A 167 45.05 -11.56 29.94
C THR A 167 45.61 -12.10 31.26
N GLU A 168 44.85 -12.91 32.00
CA GLU A 168 45.31 -13.51 33.26
C GLU A 168 46.25 -14.72 33.04
N GLU A 169 46.04 -15.53 31.99
CA GLU A 169 46.90 -16.67 31.66
C GLU A 169 48.28 -16.26 31.10
N GLN A 170 48.37 -15.12 30.43
CA GLN A 170 49.65 -14.62 29.86
C GLN A 170 50.63 -14.10 30.92
N SER A 171 50.18 -13.81 32.14
CA SER A 171 51.07 -13.39 33.24
C SER A 171 51.89 -14.53 33.86
N VAL A 172 51.57 -15.79 33.55
CA VAL A 172 52.19 -16.97 34.17
C VAL A 172 53.21 -17.67 33.26
N PHE A 173 53.23 -17.41 31.95
CA PHE A 173 54.03 -18.21 30.99
C PHE A 173 55.32 -17.56 30.46
N ASP A 174 55.68 -16.34 30.86
CA ASP A 174 56.92 -15.66 30.43
C ASP A 174 58.21 -16.21 31.09
N SER A 175 58.15 -17.37 31.74
CA SER A 175 59.29 -17.95 32.45
C SER A 175 59.65 -19.38 32.05
N GLN A 176 59.65 -19.72 30.74
CA GLN A 176 60.48 -20.83 30.22
C GLN A 176 60.65 -20.75 28.69
N PHE A 177 61.82 -20.31 28.21
CA PHE A 177 62.83 -21.15 27.55
C PHE A 177 62.34 -21.87 26.26
N ILE A 178 62.65 -21.36 25.07
CA ILE A 178 63.89 -21.57 24.27
C ILE A 178 64.01 -22.98 23.65
N SER A 179 64.10 -22.97 22.30
CA SER A 179 64.79 -23.90 21.38
C SER A 179 64.02 -25.03 20.66
N GLN A 180 64.41 -25.15 19.37
CA GLN A 180 64.54 -26.35 18.53
C GLN A 180 63.32 -26.84 17.71
N GLU A 181 63.28 -26.37 16.46
CA GLU A 181 63.65 -27.09 15.22
C GLU A 181 63.66 -28.65 15.22
N VAL A 182 63.22 -29.20 14.07
CA VAL A 182 63.59 -30.50 13.45
C VAL A 182 62.63 -31.72 13.65
N THR A 183 61.89 -31.99 12.57
CA THR A 183 61.60 -33.25 11.84
C THR A 183 61.21 -34.58 12.53
N GLU A 184 60.54 -35.39 11.69
CA GLU A 184 60.50 -36.86 11.64
C GLU A 184 59.25 -37.58 12.20
N SER A 185 58.37 -37.89 11.23
CA SER A 185 57.83 -39.22 10.89
C SER A 185 57.52 -40.22 12.00
N ASN A 186 56.31 -40.78 11.96
CA ASN A 186 56.08 -42.23 12.09
C ASN A 186 54.66 -42.60 11.60
N SER A 187 54.57 -43.33 10.49
CA SER A 187 53.42 -44.19 10.21
C SER A 187 53.88 -45.63 10.15
N VAL A 188 53.37 -46.42 11.10
CA VAL A 188 53.49 -47.86 11.17
C VAL A 188 52.43 -48.47 10.24
N ASN A 189 52.91 -49.46 9.49
CA ASN A 189 52.24 -50.26 8.47
C ASN A 189 51.23 -51.25 9.06
N VAL A 190 49.99 -51.35 8.55
CA VAL A 190 49.19 -52.60 8.57
C VAL A 190 48.20 -52.66 7.39
N ASN A 191 48.54 -53.56 6.46
CA ASN A 191 47.76 -54.51 5.66
C ASN A 191 46.52 -54.10 4.82
N GLU A 192 46.70 -54.44 3.54
CA GLU A 192 45.76 -54.72 2.46
C GLU A 192 44.44 -55.40 2.87
N GLY A 193 43.35 -54.73 2.53
CA GLY A 193 42.05 -55.33 2.25
C GLY A 193 41.49 -54.63 1.01
N ASP A 194 41.05 -55.41 0.03
CA ASP A 194 40.58 -54.97 -1.29
C ASP A 194 39.61 -53.78 -1.23
N ILE A 195 40.10 -52.58 -1.57
CA ILE A 195 39.24 -51.43 -1.86
C ILE A 195 38.95 -51.46 -3.35
N MET A 196 37.71 -51.79 -3.70
CA MET A 196 37.14 -51.53 -5.03
C MET A 196 37.34 -50.04 -5.34
N THR A 197 38.34 -49.72 -6.15
CA THR A 197 38.59 -48.36 -6.61
C THR A 197 37.52 -48.02 -7.65
N TYR A 198 36.38 -47.53 -7.17
CA TYR A 198 35.52 -46.72 -8.01
C TYR A 198 36.35 -45.51 -8.41
N LYS A 199 36.76 -45.46 -9.68
CA LYS A 199 37.29 -44.22 -10.25
C LYS A 199 36.20 -43.17 -10.12
N ILE A 200 36.36 -42.27 -9.16
CA ILE A 200 35.58 -41.05 -9.07
C ILE A 200 35.82 -40.35 -10.42
N PRO A 201 34.77 -40.11 -11.22
CA PRO A 201 34.93 -39.34 -12.45
C PRO A 201 35.54 -38.00 -12.04
N ASP A 202 36.58 -37.55 -12.74
CA ASP A 202 37.15 -36.21 -12.53
C ASP A 202 36.04 -35.18 -12.71
N PHE A 203 35.40 -34.81 -11.60
CA PHE A 203 34.27 -33.92 -11.56
C PHE A 203 34.86 -32.52 -11.48
N ASN A 204 34.73 -31.77 -12.57
CA ASN A 204 35.25 -30.42 -12.69
C ASN A 204 34.47 -29.47 -11.77
N MET A 205 34.83 -29.45 -10.48
CA MET A 205 34.21 -28.62 -9.43
C MET A 205 34.16 -27.13 -9.80
N THR A 206 35.13 -26.66 -10.59
CA THR A 206 35.23 -25.28 -11.08
C THR A 206 34.05 -24.89 -11.97
N GLU A 207 33.62 -25.78 -12.88
CA GLU A 207 32.55 -25.49 -13.85
C GLU A 207 31.15 -25.42 -13.17
N LEU A 208 30.96 -26.22 -12.12
CA LEU A 208 29.73 -26.15 -11.31
C LEU A 208 29.72 -24.96 -10.35
N LEU A 209 30.88 -24.57 -9.80
CA LEU A 209 30.97 -23.33 -9.04
C LEU A 209 30.66 -22.12 -9.91
N ASP A 210 31.15 -22.11 -11.16
CA ASP A 210 30.89 -21.04 -12.12
C ASP A 210 29.39 -20.97 -12.49
N GLU A 211 28.72 -22.11 -12.69
CA GLU A 211 27.27 -22.15 -12.91
C GLU A 211 26.45 -21.64 -11.71
N ILE A 212 26.87 -22.00 -10.49
CA ILE A 212 26.19 -21.55 -9.26
C ILE A 212 26.38 -20.04 -9.11
N GLN A 213 27.59 -19.54 -9.33
CA GLN A 213 27.90 -18.12 -9.26
C GLN A 213 27.14 -17.33 -10.33
N GLU A 214 27.01 -17.85 -11.55
CA GLU A 214 26.25 -17.21 -12.62
C GLU A 214 24.74 -17.13 -12.27
N LYS A 215 24.18 -18.21 -11.72
CA LYS A 215 22.78 -18.24 -11.26
C LYS A 215 22.54 -17.28 -10.10
N GLN A 216 23.48 -17.18 -9.16
CA GLN A 216 23.41 -16.23 -8.04
C GLN A 216 23.49 -14.78 -8.54
N ASN A 217 24.45 -14.46 -9.42
CA ASN A 217 24.58 -13.13 -10.02
C ASN A 217 23.33 -12.73 -10.80
N LYS A 218 22.70 -13.67 -11.50
CA LYS A 218 21.44 -13.45 -12.23
C LYS A 218 20.27 -13.16 -11.28
N ALA A 219 20.17 -13.89 -10.17
CA ALA A 219 19.16 -13.66 -9.15
C ALA A 219 19.33 -12.28 -8.50
N ASP A 220 20.56 -11.90 -8.17
CA ASP A 220 20.89 -10.59 -7.60
C ASP A 220 20.58 -9.45 -8.58
N MET A 221 20.87 -9.63 -9.88
CA MET A 221 20.52 -8.65 -10.90
C MET A 221 19.01 -8.46 -11.02
N MET A 222 18.24 -9.55 -11.00
CA MET A 222 16.77 -9.50 -11.01
C MET A 222 16.21 -8.78 -9.77
N LEU A 223 16.75 -9.06 -8.59
CA LEU A 223 16.34 -8.44 -7.33
C LEU A 223 16.65 -6.93 -7.32
N ARG A 224 17.84 -6.53 -7.75
CA ARG A 224 18.22 -5.11 -7.89
C ARG A 224 17.35 -4.36 -8.89
N THR A 225 17.03 -4.99 -10.01
CA THR A 225 16.15 -4.40 -11.04
C THR A 225 14.73 -4.20 -10.52
N ALA A 226 14.21 -5.17 -9.76
CA ALA A 226 12.90 -5.06 -9.14
C ALA A 226 12.84 -3.94 -8.09
N LEU A 227 13.85 -3.84 -7.21
CA LEU A 227 13.94 -2.78 -6.21
C LEU A 227 13.95 -1.39 -6.84
N ASN A 228 14.78 -1.16 -7.86
CA ASN A 228 14.80 0.12 -8.57
C ASN A 228 13.44 0.47 -9.20
N ASN A 229 12.74 -0.52 -9.78
CA ASN A 229 11.41 -0.29 -10.35
C ASN A 229 10.38 0.12 -9.28
N TYR A 230 10.41 -0.55 -8.12
CA TYR A 230 9.53 -0.19 -7.00
C TYR A 230 9.87 1.19 -6.42
N GLU A 231 11.15 1.53 -6.31
CA GLU A 231 11.62 2.83 -5.84
C GLU A 231 11.23 3.95 -6.81
N GLU A 232 11.40 3.76 -8.12
CA GLU A 232 10.95 4.72 -9.14
C GLU A 232 9.43 4.91 -9.09
N ARG A 233 8.66 3.82 -8.96
CA ARG A 233 7.19 3.90 -8.82
C ARG A 233 6.76 4.62 -7.56
N PHE A 234 7.42 4.33 -6.44
CA PHE A 234 7.19 5.01 -5.18
C PHE A 234 7.46 6.51 -5.35
N ASN A 235 8.65 6.88 -5.83
CA ASN A 235 9.03 8.28 -6.02
C ASN A 235 8.09 9.03 -6.97
N GLN A 236 7.66 8.40 -8.08
CA GLN A 236 6.70 9.00 -8.99
C GLN A 236 5.34 9.23 -8.31
N ILE A 237 4.77 8.20 -7.69
CA ILE A 237 3.44 8.27 -7.07
C ILE A 237 3.42 9.33 -5.96
N TYR A 238 4.40 9.32 -5.06
CA TYR A 238 4.44 10.27 -3.96
C TYR A 238 4.73 11.70 -4.42
N LYS A 239 5.56 11.90 -5.46
CA LYS A 239 5.80 13.24 -6.04
C LYS A 239 4.50 13.85 -6.57
N PHE A 240 3.71 13.10 -7.33
CA PHE A 240 2.44 13.61 -7.86
C PHE A 240 1.43 13.92 -6.74
N ILE A 241 1.29 13.01 -5.76
CA ILE A 241 0.37 13.21 -4.62
C ILE A 241 0.77 14.43 -3.79
N ILE A 242 2.07 14.62 -3.53
CA ILE A 242 2.56 15.76 -2.75
C ILE A 242 2.36 17.07 -3.53
N MET A 243 2.65 17.09 -4.84
CA MET A 243 2.41 18.26 -5.70
C MET A 243 0.94 18.68 -5.71
N ASP A 244 0.03 17.71 -5.86
CA ASP A 244 -1.41 17.97 -5.91
C ASP A 244 -1.93 18.61 -4.62
N LYS A 245 -1.50 18.07 -3.46
CA LYS A 245 -1.81 18.65 -2.14
C LYS A 245 -1.26 20.06 -1.96
N ILE A 246 -0.04 20.32 -2.45
CA ILE A 246 0.57 21.67 -2.37
C ILE A 246 -0.23 22.64 -3.24
N GLN A 247 -0.65 22.21 -4.43
CA GLN A 247 -1.44 23.03 -5.35
C GLN A 247 -2.80 23.39 -4.75
N ASP A 248 -3.52 22.42 -4.15
CA ASP A 248 -4.79 22.66 -3.48
C ASP A 248 -4.65 23.67 -2.31
N LEU A 249 -3.61 23.52 -1.51
CA LEU A 249 -3.32 24.43 -0.39
C LEU A 249 -3.00 25.84 -0.87
N LEU A 250 -2.22 25.98 -1.94
CA LEU A 250 -1.91 27.27 -2.56
C LEU A 250 -3.16 27.92 -3.14
N GLN A 251 -4.01 27.14 -3.83
CA GLN A 251 -5.25 27.65 -4.40
C GLN A 251 -6.23 28.11 -3.32
N ALA A 252 -6.35 27.35 -2.23
CA ALA A 252 -7.14 27.74 -1.06
C ALA A 252 -6.61 29.04 -0.42
N TYR A 253 -5.29 29.16 -0.25
CA TYR A 253 -4.66 30.36 0.28
C TYR A 253 -4.92 31.60 -0.60
N ILE A 254 -4.71 31.47 -1.92
CA ILE A 254 -4.97 32.55 -2.89
C ILE A 254 -6.43 33.00 -2.83
N TRP A 255 -7.36 32.05 -2.74
CA TRP A 255 -8.79 32.36 -2.68
C TRP A 255 -9.18 33.08 -1.39
N ILE A 256 -8.65 32.65 -0.25
CA ILE A 256 -8.85 33.31 1.05
C ILE A 256 -8.26 34.73 1.03
N TYR A 257 -7.06 34.89 0.46
CA TYR A 257 -6.40 36.19 0.33
C TYR A 257 -7.23 37.14 -0.55
N TYR A 258 -7.61 36.70 -1.75
CA TYR A 258 -8.41 37.49 -2.68
C TYR A 258 -9.76 37.90 -2.07
N LYS A 259 -10.41 37.01 -1.31
CA LYS A 259 -11.65 37.32 -0.60
C LYS A 259 -11.48 38.47 0.41
N LYS A 260 -10.31 38.57 1.05
CA LYS A 260 -9.99 39.61 2.05
C LYS A 260 -9.52 40.92 1.45
N THR A 261 -8.71 40.89 0.38
CA THR A 261 -8.00 42.08 -0.13
C THR A 261 -8.51 42.58 -1.48
N LYS A 262 -9.35 41.80 -2.19
CA LYS A 262 -9.79 42.03 -3.59
C LYS A 262 -8.66 42.15 -4.61
N ASN A 263 -7.42 41.89 -4.21
CA ASN A 263 -6.21 41.87 -5.03
C ASN A 263 -5.57 40.48 -4.94
N LEU A 264 -4.82 40.07 -5.98
CA LEU A 264 -4.04 38.84 -5.90
C LEU A 264 -2.85 39.02 -4.95
N PRO A 265 -2.43 37.97 -4.22
CA PRO A 265 -1.24 38.03 -3.40
C PRO A 265 -0.02 38.30 -4.30
N SER A 266 0.74 39.35 -4.01
CA SER A 266 2.03 39.57 -4.64
C SER A 266 2.98 38.48 -4.16
N TRP A 267 3.37 37.59 -5.07
CA TRP A 267 4.47 36.68 -4.80
C TRP A 267 5.72 37.50 -4.50
N PRO A 268 6.52 37.16 -3.47
CA PRO A 268 7.85 37.75 -3.36
C PRO A 268 8.58 37.46 -4.67
N GLU A 269 8.99 38.51 -5.39
CA GLU A 269 9.98 38.34 -6.47
C GLU A 269 11.17 37.60 -5.84
N ASP A 270 11.47 36.43 -6.38
CA ASP A 270 12.36 35.43 -5.81
C ASP A 270 13.65 36.04 -5.20
N PRO A 271 14.09 35.65 -4.00
CA PRO A 271 15.46 35.24 -3.86
C PRO A 271 15.49 33.78 -4.31
N THR A 272 15.85 33.58 -5.58
CA THR A 272 16.03 32.27 -6.18
C THR A 272 16.78 31.36 -5.19
N PRO A 273 16.21 30.24 -4.72
CA PRO A 273 17.04 29.23 -4.11
C PRO A 273 17.91 28.72 -5.25
N MET A 274 19.20 29.06 -5.18
CA MET A 274 20.26 28.58 -6.05
C MET A 274 20.30 27.05 -5.97
N PHE A 275 19.42 26.38 -6.72
CA PHE A 275 19.71 25.06 -7.23
C PHE A 275 20.42 25.28 -8.56
N THR A 276 21.75 25.33 -8.48
CA THR A 276 22.62 25.24 -9.65
C THR A 276 22.39 23.87 -10.29
N ASN A 277 21.39 23.77 -11.15
CA ASN A 277 21.31 22.69 -12.11
C ASN A 277 22.23 23.08 -13.28
N ASN A 278 23.45 22.53 -13.27
CA ASN A 278 24.08 22.17 -14.53
C ASN A 278 23.12 21.19 -15.20
N ASP A 279 22.31 21.70 -16.10
CA ASP A 279 22.18 21.19 -17.46
C ASP A 279 21.05 21.94 -18.15
N THR A 280 21.48 22.89 -18.98
CA THR A 280 20.67 23.59 -19.94
C THR A 280 20.11 22.59 -20.96
N SER A 281 18.81 22.37 -20.94
CA SER A 281 18.07 22.14 -22.18
C SER A 281 16.71 22.84 -22.11
N THR A 282 16.58 23.77 -23.02
CA THR A 282 15.50 24.71 -23.23
C THR A 282 14.16 24.02 -23.49
N LEU A 283 13.17 24.27 -22.65
CA LEU A 283 11.77 24.33 -23.09
C LEU A 283 11.17 25.66 -22.66
N SER A 284 10.78 26.42 -23.67
CA SER A 284 10.27 27.79 -23.60
C SER A 284 9.09 27.92 -22.61
N LYS A 285 9.16 28.94 -21.76
CA LYS A 285 8.14 29.34 -20.77
C LYS A 285 6.86 29.90 -21.40
N ASP A 286 6.80 30.04 -22.73
CA ASP A 286 5.68 30.74 -23.40
C ASP A 286 4.44 29.88 -23.64
N HIS A 287 4.48 28.57 -23.38
CA HIS A 287 3.34 27.68 -23.67
C HIS A 287 2.35 27.48 -22.52
N VAL A 288 2.73 27.81 -21.28
CA VAL A 288 1.89 27.53 -20.10
C VAL A 288 0.89 28.68 -19.80
N LEU A 289 1.17 29.91 -20.25
CA LEU A 289 0.31 31.06 -20.00
C LEU A 289 -0.96 31.10 -20.86
N ASN A 290 -1.00 30.39 -22.00
CA ASN A 290 -2.16 30.41 -22.90
C ASN A 290 -3.22 29.33 -22.61
N THR A 291 -3.01 28.45 -21.62
CA THR A 291 -3.98 27.37 -21.32
C THR A 291 -4.88 27.68 -20.11
N ILE A 292 -4.61 28.76 -19.37
CA ILE A 292 -5.27 29.04 -18.07
C ILE A 292 -6.45 30.03 -18.19
N ILE A 293 -6.71 30.60 -19.38
CA ILE A 293 -7.87 31.50 -19.57
C ILE A 293 -8.65 31.09 -20.83
N PRO A 294 -9.85 30.48 -20.70
CA PRO A 294 -10.77 30.43 -21.82
C PRO A 294 -11.28 31.84 -22.09
N SER A 295 -10.91 32.38 -23.26
CA SER A 295 -11.60 33.41 -24.03
C SER A 295 -13.01 33.77 -23.50
N ALA A 296 -13.11 34.83 -22.71
CA ALA A 296 -14.33 35.63 -22.62
C ALA A 296 -14.29 36.63 -23.79
N LYS A 297 -15.00 36.30 -24.87
CA LYS A 297 -15.36 37.27 -25.91
C LYS A 297 -16.29 38.32 -25.28
N ILE A 298 -15.88 39.59 -25.39
CA ILE A 298 -16.81 40.73 -25.51
C ILE A 298 -17.14 40.85 -26.99
#